data_AF-A0A2E4IZS4-F1
#
_entry.id   AF-A0A2E4IZS4-F1
#
_cell.length_a   1.000
_cell.length_b   1.000
_cell.length_c   1.000
_cell.angle_alpha   90.00
_cell.angle_beta   90.00
_cell.angle_gamma   90.00
#
_symmetry.space_group_name_H-M   'P 1'
#
loop_
_entity.id
_entity.type
_entity.pdbx_description
1 polymer ?
#
loop_
_entity_poly.entity_id
_entity_poly.type
_entity_poly.pdbx_seq_one_letter_code
_entity_poly.pdbx_strand_id
1 'polypeptide(L)'
;MHEQQAPPCRAPQKDLILEIGGSKSDSKPSGLPQNAVIIDAKKLPNPYTTIARGTLAPLPGAIIDWIIAKSPGAGEEIDMMVNRATSAFVLDRSVRIQCYGGAHRSQAIAWKILQSLDPELAAGVRVVCLDAPRLVEF
;
A
#
# COMPACT_ATOMS: atom_id res chain seq x y z
N MET A 1 -36.94 -1.93 35.25
CA MET A 1 -36.36 -0.79 34.52
C MET A 1 -35.17 -1.35 33.77
N HIS A 2 -35.20 -1.39 32.43
CA HIS A 2 -34.08 -1.87 31.63
C HIS A 2 -33.12 -0.70 31.42
N GLU A 3 -31.94 -0.76 32.03
CA GLU A 3 -30.85 0.16 31.74
C GLU A 3 -30.43 -0.03 30.27
N GLN A 4 -30.71 0.99 29.45
CA GLN A 4 -30.11 1.11 28.14
C GLN A 4 -28.63 1.42 28.34
N GLN A 5 -27.78 0.42 28.12
CA GLN A 5 -26.35 0.62 27.99
C GLN A 5 -26.10 1.59 26.82
N ALA A 6 -25.49 2.73 27.13
CA ALA A 6 -25.03 3.67 26.12
C ALA A 6 -24.09 2.94 25.15
N PRO A 7 -24.17 3.21 23.84
CA PRO A 7 -23.23 2.65 22.88
C PRO A 7 -21.81 3.03 23.31
N PRO A 8 -20.82 2.13 23.21
CA PRO A 8 -19.45 2.45 23.56
C PRO A 8 -19.00 3.67 22.77
N CYS A 9 -18.57 4.72 23.47
CA CYS A 9 -17.89 5.86 22.86
C CYS A 9 -16.71 5.32 22.06
N ARG A 10 -16.83 5.28 20.73
CA ARG A 10 -15.69 4.97 19.85
C ARG A 10 -14.67 6.08 20.08
N ALA A 11 -13.49 5.71 20.57
CA ALA A 11 -12.35 6.61 20.61
C ALA A 11 -12.17 7.24 19.21
N PRO A 12 -11.70 8.51 19.11
CA PRO A 12 -11.48 9.13 17.82
C PRO A 12 -10.58 8.22 16.96
N GLN A 13 -11.10 7.81 15.79
CA GLN A 13 -10.33 7.03 14.83
C GLN A 13 -9.03 7.78 14.54
N LYS A 14 -7.89 7.18 14.86
CA LYS A 14 -6.60 7.74 14.46
C LYS A 14 -6.56 7.73 12.93
N ASP A 15 -6.19 8.84 12.31
CA ASP A 15 -5.95 8.91 10.87
C ASP A 15 -4.80 7.97 10.49
N LEU A 16 -5.11 6.77 10.04
CA LEU A 16 -4.13 5.82 9.52
C LEU A 16 -3.78 6.24 8.09
N ILE A 17 -2.49 6.34 7.78
CA ILE A 17 -2.03 6.79 6.47
C ILE A 17 -1.35 5.63 5.76
N LEU A 18 -1.74 5.42 4.50
CA LEU A 18 -0.99 4.63 3.54
C LEU A 18 -0.29 5.57 2.56
N GLU A 19 1.01 5.77 2.74
CA GLU A 19 1.82 6.63 1.88
C GLU A 19 2.50 5.81 0.78
N ILE A 20 2.44 6.29 -0.46
CA ILE A 20 3.01 5.66 -1.64
C ILE A 20 4.05 6.59 -2.25
N GLY A 21 5.29 6.12 -2.38
CA GLY A 21 6.37 6.94 -2.90
C GLY A 21 7.53 6.19 -3.56
N GLY A 22 8.49 6.97 -4.01
CA GLY A 22 9.76 6.58 -4.57
C GLY A 22 10.89 6.64 -3.54
N SER A 23 12.09 6.35 -4.01
CA SER A 23 13.33 6.42 -3.23
C SER A 23 14.51 6.93 -4.05
N LYS A 24 14.24 7.48 -5.25
CA LYS A 24 15.23 8.20 -6.04
C LYS A 24 15.46 9.59 -5.43
N SER A 25 16.54 10.25 -5.86
CA SER A 25 16.90 11.60 -5.40
C SER A 25 15.85 12.67 -5.73
N ASP A 26 15.04 12.46 -6.77
CA ASP A 26 13.93 13.33 -7.18
C ASP A 26 12.58 12.96 -6.52
N SER A 27 12.54 11.90 -5.71
CA SER A 27 11.33 11.50 -4.98
C SER A 27 11.12 12.36 -3.74
N LYS A 28 9.86 12.69 -3.45
CA LYS A 28 9.49 13.47 -2.27
C LYS A 28 9.78 12.67 -0.99
N PRO A 29 10.22 13.35 0.08
CA PRO A 29 10.45 12.71 1.37
C PRO A 29 9.14 12.21 1.98
N SER A 30 9.26 11.24 2.88
CA SER A 30 8.13 10.74 3.69
C SER A 30 7.60 11.82 4.63
N GLY A 31 6.28 11.98 4.66
CA GLY A 31 5.58 12.80 5.66
C GLY A 31 5.16 12.03 6.90
N LEU A 32 5.35 10.71 6.91
CA LEU A 32 4.95 9.84 8.01
C LEU A 32 5.83 9.98 9.27
N PRO A 33 5.27 9.71 10.47
CA PRO A 33 6.02 9.69 11.72
C PRO A 33 7.10 8.60 11.75
N GLN A 34 8.10 8.74 12.62
CA GLN A 34 9.24 7.82 12.73
C GLN A 34 8.85 6.36 13.03
N ASN A 35 7.70 6.13 13.66
CA ASN A 35 7.20 4.79 13.99
C ASN A 35 6.43 4.12 12.83
N ALA A 36 6.32 4.75 11.66
CA ALA A 36 5.67 4.15 10.51
C ALA A 36 6.41 2.90 10.01
N VAL A 37 5.66 1.94 9.44
CA VAL A 37 6.23 0.73 8.86
C VAL A 37 6.58 0.98 7.41
N ILE A 38 7.82 0.69 7.02
CA ILE A 38 8.28 0.83 5.64
C ILE A 38 8.25 -0.53 4.93
N ILE A 39 7.52 -0.59 3.83
CA ILE A 39 7.45 -1.71 2.89
C ILE A 39 8.29 -1.34 1.66
N ASP A 40 9.37 -2.08 1.44
CA ASP A 40 10.26 -1.87 0.31
C ASP A 40 9.92 -2.82 -0.85
N ALA A 41 9.27 -2.28 -1.87
CA ALA A 41 8.89 -3.01 -3.08
C ALA A 41 9.98 -3.00 -4.17
N LYS A 42 11.20 -2.49 -3.89
CA LYS A 42 12.29 -2.45 -4.88
C LYS A 42 12.83 -3.82 -5.25
N LYS A 43 12.67 -4.82 -4.37
CA LYS A 43 13.11 -6.20 -4.59
C LYS A 43 12.29 -6.91 -5.66
N LEU A 44 11.03 -6.52 -5.83
CA LEU A 44 10.14 -7.10 -6.83
C LEU A 44 10.58 -6.71 -8.26
N PRO A 45 10.39 -7.59 -9.26
CA PRO A 45 10.60 -7.29 -10.68
C PRO A 45 10.05 -5.92 -11.10
N ASN A 46 10.86 -5.13 -11.81
CA ASN A 46 10.48 -3.78 -12.23
C ASN A 46 9.66 -3.81 -13.54
N PRO A 47 8.37 -3.42 -13.53
CA PRO A 47 7.51 -3.49 -14.72
C PRO A 47 7.73 -2.33 -15.72
N TYR A 48 8.56 -1.34 -15.38
CA TYR A 48 8.69 -0.08 -16.13
C TYR A 48 8.87 -0.27 -17.64
N THR A 49 9.83 -1.10 -18.06
CA THR A 49 10.13 -1.30 -19.49
C THR A 49 8.98 -1.99 -20.22
N THR A 50 8.27 -2.90 -19.55
CA THR A 50 7.15 -3.64 -20.13
C THR A 50 5.94 -2.73 -20.34
N ILE A 51 5.68 -1.85 -19.37
CA ILE A 51 4.63 -0.81 -19.45
C ILE A 51 4.98 0.21 -20.53
N ALA A 52 6.22 0.72 -20.55
CA ALA A 52 6.66 1.70 -21.54
C ALA A 52 6.58 1.19 -22.99
N ARG A 53 6.69 -0.12 -23.19
CA ARG A 53 6.51 -0.79 -24.50
C ARG A 53 5.06 -1.09 -24.85
N GLY A 54 4.10 -0.78 -23.98
CA GLY A 54 2.67 -1.07 -24.18
C GLY A 54 2.30 -2.55 -24.01
N THR A 55 3.23 -3.39 -23.56
CA THR A 55 3.04 -4.85 -23.40
C THR A 55 2.44 -5.26 -22.06
N LEU A 56 2.29 -4.30 -21.13
CA LEU A 56 1.64 -4.48 -19.84
C LEU A 56 0.80 -3.23 -19.56
N ALA A 57 -0.48 -3.43 -19.26
CA ALA A 57 -1.35 -2.34 -18.84
C ALA A 57 -0.87 -1.78 -17.47
N PRO A 58 -0.89 -0.45 -17.26
CA PRO A 58 -0.50 0.17 -16.00
C PRO A 58 -1.60 0.03 -14.93
N LEU A 59 -2.17 -1.16 -14.78
CA LEU A 59 -3.20 -1.48 -13.79
C LEU A 59 -2.58 -2.26 -12.62
N PRO A 60 -2.91 -1.94 -11.36
CA PRO A 60 -2.36 -2.63 -10.18
C PRO A 60 -2.43 -4.16 -10.27
N GLY A 61 -3.61 -4.72 -10.56
CA GLY A 61 -3.78 -6.18 -10.68
C GLY A 61 -2.89 -6.79 -11.76
N ALA A 62 -2.86 -6.21 -12.96
CA ALA A 62 -2.01 -6.68 -14.05
C ALA A 62 -0.52 -6.61 -13.69
N ILE A 63 -0.10 -5.58 -12.95
CA ILE A 63 1.27 -5.46 -12.46
C ILE A 63 1.60 -6.56 -11.44
N ILE A 64 0.69 -6.88 -10.52
CA ILE A 64 0.88 -7.98 -9.56
C ILE A 64 1.01 -9.32 -10.29
N ASP A 65 0.09 -9.64 -11.19
CA ASP A 65 0.11 -10.90 -11.95
C ASP A 65 1.40 -11.02 -12.78
N TRP A 66 1.83 -9.92 -13.40
CA TRP A 66 3.09 -9.86 -14.13
C TRP A 66 4.30 -10.09 -13.21
N ILE A 67 4.33 -9.50 -12.01
CA ILE A 67 5.41 -9.70 -11.04
C ILE A 67 5.52 -11.18 -10.65
N ILE A 68 4.40 -11.82 -10.32
CA ILE A 68 4.34 -13.23 -9.94
C ILE A 68 4.82 -14.11 -11.09
N ALA A 69 4.40 -13.82 -12.33
CA ALA A 69 4.84 -14.56 -13.50
C ALA A 69 6.33 -14.39 -13.84
N LYS A 70 6.98 -13.31 -13.36
CA LYS A 70 8.38 -12.99 -13.70
C LYS A 70 9.42 -13.53 -12.74
N SER A 71 9.04 -13.86 -11.52
CA SER A 71 9.99 -14.38 -10.53
C SER A 71 9.32 -15.42 -9.64
N PRO A 72 9.86 -16.66 -9.59
CA PRO A 72 9.48 -17.62 -8.58
C PRO A 72 9.61 -17.00 -7.17
N GLY A 73 8.64 -17.29 -6.29
CA GLY A 73 8.61 -16.75 -4.93
C GLY A 73 8.14 -15.30 -4.81
N ALA A 74 7.92 -14.56 -5.91
CA ALA A 74 7.41 -13.18 -5.81
C ALA A 74 6.00 -13.10 -5.21
N GLY A 75 5.17 -14.13 -5.39
CA GLY A 75 3.86 -14.23 -4.73
C GLY A 75 3.99 -14.27 -3.20
N GLU A 76 4.84 -15.15 -2.68
CA GLU A 76 5.12 -15.24 -1.24
C GLU A 76 5.72 -13.94 -0.70
N GLU A 77 6.63 -13.31 -1.45
CA GLU A 77 7.21 -12.02 -1.04
C GLU A 77 6.14 -10.91 -0.98
N ILE A 78 5.23 -10.87 -1.95
CA ILE A 78 4.09 -9.94 -1.94
C ILE A 78 3.19 -10.22 -0.73
N ASP A 79 2.84 -11.47 -0.47
CA ASP A 79 1.99 -11.83 0.66
C ASP A 79 2.64 -11.45 2.00
N MET A 80 3.96 -11.62 2.14
CA MET A 80 4.71 -11.14 3.30
C MET A 80 4.66 -9.62 3.44
N MET A 81 4.83 -8.88 2.34
CA MET A 81 4.72 -7.42 2.34
C MET A 81 3.31 -6.95 2.74
N VAL A 82 2.28 -7.61 2.20
CA VAL A 82 0.88 -7.34 2.49
C VAL A 82 0.59 -7.61 3.95
N ASN A 83 0.93 -8.80 4.45
CA ASN A 83 0.70 -9.19 5.85
C ASN A 83 1.41 -8.26 6.85
N ARG A 84 2.62 -7.81 6.52
CA ARG A 84 3.36 -6.85 7.35
C ARG A 84 2.65 -5.48 7.39
N ALA A 85 2.07 -5.03 6.28
CA ALA A 85 1.35 -3.77 6.21
C ALA A 85 -0.03 -3.85 6.89
N THR A 86 -0.79 -4.91 6.65
CA THR A 86 -2.09 -5.12 7.28
C THR A 86 -1.96 -5.23 8.80
N SER A 87 -0.95 -5.98 9.28
CA SER A 87 -0.63 -6.04 10.72
C SER A 87 -0.25 -4.68 11.30
N ALA A 88 0.43 -3.82 10.53
CA ALA A 88 0.74 -2.47 10.98
C ALA A 88 -0.53 -1.63 11.18
N PHE A 89 -1.49 -1.70 10.25
CA PHE A 89 -2.77 -0.99 10.38
C PHE A 89 -3.62 -1.48 11.55
N VAL A 90 -3.66 -2.80 11.79
CA VAL A 90 -4.32 -3.38 12.97
C VAL A 90 -3.70 -2.88 14.28
N LEU A 91 -2.41 -2.53 14.27
CA LEU A 91 -1.68 -1.99 15.41
C LEU A 91 -1.66 -0.45 15.45
N ASP A 92 -2.58 0.21 14.73
CA ASP A 92 -2.66 1.67 14.60
C ASP A 92 -1.39 2.35 14.06
N ARG A 93 -0.63 1.69 13.18
CA ARG A 93 0.60 2.23 12.58
C ARG A 93 0.38 2.58 11.12
N SER A 94 0.81 3.79 10.75
CA SER A 94 0.86 4.20 9.35
C SER A 94 1.93 3.42 8.58
N VAL A 95 1.74 3.29 7.27
CA VAL A 95 2.59 2.49 6.40
C VAL A 95 3.09 3.35 5.23
N ARG A 96 4.39 3.28 4.95
CA ARG A 96 4.97 3.76 3.68
C ARG A 96 5.29 2.57 2.80
N ILE A 97 4.81 2.60 1.56
CA ILE A 97 5.27 1.68 0.52
C ILE A 97 6.15 2.47 -0.45
N GLN A 98 7.35 1.97 -0.67
CA GLN A 98 8.30 2.61 -1.57
C GLN A 98 8.79 1.67 -2.66
N CYS A 99 8.92 2.21 -3.87
CA CYS A 99 9.72 1.60 -4.93
C CYS A 99 10.76 2.62 -5.43
N TYR A 100 11.35 2.42 -6.62
CA TYR A 100 12.29 3.43 -7.14
C TYR A 100 11.60 4.77 -7.43
N GLY A 101 10.51 4.79 -8.20
CA GLY A 101 9.88 6.04 -8.67
C GLY A 101 8.43 6.27 -8.21
N GLY A 102 7.92 5.50 -7.25
CA GLY A 102 6.57 5.69 -6.72
C GLY A 102 5.39 5.37 -7.66
N ALA A 103 5.63 5.04 -8.93
CA ALA A 103 4.59 4.99 -9.96
C ALA A 103 3.93 3.63 -10.20
N HIS A 104 4.62 2.51 -9.95
CA HIS A 104 4.14 1.18 -10.38
C HIS A 104 4.07 0.17 -9.22
N ARG A 105 5.21 -0.42 -8.84
CA ARG A 105 5.26 -1.47 -7.81
C ARG A 105 4.65 -1.01 -6.48
N SER A 106 5.00 0.18 -6.02
CA SER A 106 4.47 0.72 -4.75
C SER A 106 2.96 0.94 -4.79
N GLN A 107 2.40 1.37 -5.93
CA GLN A 107 0.94 1.50 -6.10
C GLN A 107 0.25 0.14 -6.22
N ALA A 108 0.85 -0.81 -6.93
CA ALA A 108 0.32 -2.17 -7.05
C ALA A 108 0.25 -2.90 -5.70
N ILE A 109 1.29 -2.75 -4.88
CA ILE A 109 1.32 -3.31 -3.52
C ILE A 109 0.34 -2.57 -2.60
N ALA A 110 0.19 -1.25 -2.73
CA ALA A 110 -0.81 -0.49 -1.97
C ALA A 110 -2.23 -0.97 -2.25
N TRP A 111 -2.56 -1.15 -3.54
CA TRP A 111 -3.83 -1.70 -3.97
C TRP A 111 -4.08 -3.08 -3.35
N LYS A 112 -3.08 -3.98 -3.42
CA LYS A 112 -3.20 -5.32 -2.83
C LYS A 112 -3.41 -5.29 -1.31
N ILE A 113 -2.72 -4.39 -0.60
CA ILE A 113 -2.90 -4.19 0.85
C ILE A 113 -4.32 -3.76 1.18
N LEU A 114 -4.85 -2.76 0.48
CA LEU A 114 -6.20 -2.26 0.72
C LEU A 114 -7.27 -3.33 0.44
N GLN A 115 -7.07 -4.15 -0.59
CA GLN A 115 -7.92 -5.32 -0.89
C GLN A 115 -7.87 -6.41 0.19
N SER A 116 -6.81 -6.44 1.01
CA SER A 116 -6.62 -7.42 2.08
C SER A 116 -6.99 -6.90 3.47
N LEU A 117 -7.35 -5.63 3.60
CA LEU A 117 -7.85 -5.08 4.86
C LEU A 117 -9.31 -5.43 5.07
N ASP A 118 -9.70 -5.50 6.34
CA ASP A 118 -11.11 -5.48 6.71
C ASP A 118 -11.77 -4.17 6.19
N PRO A 119 -13.00 -4.21 5.65
CA PRO A 119 -13.64 -3.03 5.08
C PRO A 119 -13.77 -1.84 6.04
N GLU A 120 -14.02 -2.08 7.34
CA GLU A 120 -14.12 -0.99 8.33
C GLU A 120 -12.76 -0.33 8.55
N LEU A 121 -11.70 -1.12 8.58
CA LEU A 121 -10.33 -0.62 8.70
C LEU A 121 -9.89 0.11 7.43
N ALA A 122 -10.19 -0.45 6.26
CA ALA A 122 -9.86 0.15 4.96
C ALA A 122 -10.49 1.54 4.80
N ALA A 123 -11.74 1.72 5.22
CA ALA A 123 -12.43 3.01 5.19
C ALA A 123 -11.76 4.09 6.06
N GLY A 124 -11.02 3.69 7.11
CA GLY A 124 -10.25 4.57 7.98
C GLY A 124 -8.83 4.87 7.48
N VAL A 125 -8.39 4.25 6.37
CA VAL A 125 -7.04 4.45 5.83
C VAL A 125 -7.04 5.54 4.76
N ARG A 126 -6.31 6.63 5.02
CA ARG A 126 -6.08 7.70 4.06
C ARG A 126 -4.89 7.37 3.15
N VAL A 127 -5.14 7.26 1.84
CA VAL A 127 -4.10 6.96 0.86
C VAL A 127 -3.48 8.24 0.29
N VAL A 128 -2.16 8.38 0.40
CA VAL A 128 -1.38 9.53 -0.09
C VAL A 128 -0.37 9.07 -1.15
N CYS A 129 -0.47 9.61 -2.36
CA CYS A 129 0.53 9.38 -3.41
C CYS A 129 1.45 10.59 -3.54
N LEU A 130 2.74 10.40 -3.35
CA LEU A 130 3.71 11.50 -3.32
C LEU A 130 4.25 11.85 -4.71
N ASP A 131 4.67 10.83 -5.46
CA ASP A 131 5.56 10.99 -6.62
C ASP A 131 4.87 10.76 -7.97
N ALA A 132 3.66 10.18 -7.96
CA ALA A 132 2.91 9.88 -9.16
C ALA A 132 1.40 9.98 -8.90
N PRO A 133 0.58 10.28 -9.93
CA PRO A 133 -0.86 10.17 -9.83
C PRO A 133 -1.27 8.72 -9.52
N ARG A 134 -2.46 8.56 -8.94
CA ARG A 134 -3.03 7.25 -8.66
C ARG A 134 -3.28 6.48 -9.96
N LEU A 135 -2.94 5.19 -9.99
CA LEU A 135 -3.27 4.30 -11.10
C LEU A 135 -4.76 3.95 -11.14
N VAL A 136 -5.43 3.97 -9.99
CA VAL A 136 -6.87 3.69 -9.80
C VAL A 136 -7.39 4.50 -8.61
N GLU A 137 -8.70 4.71 -8.54
CA GLU A 137 -9.33 5.13 -7.29
C GLU A 137 -9.28 3.98 -6.28
N PHE A 138 -8.99 4.33 -5.01
CA PHE A 138 -8.84 3.39 -3.90
C PHE A 138 -10.10 3.37 -3.04
#